data_AF-W5SLX3-F1
#
_entry.id   AF-W5SLX3-F1
#
_cell.length_a   1.000
_cell.length_b   1.000
_cell.length_c   1.000
_cell.angle_alpha   90.00
_cell.angle_beta   90.00
_cell.angle_gamma   90.00
#
_symmetry.space_group_name_H-M   'P 1'
#
loop_
_entity.id
_entity.type
_entity.pdbx_description
1 polymer ?
#
loop_
_entity_poly.entity_id
_entity_poly.type
_entity_poly.pdbx_seq_one_letter_code
_entity_poly.pdbx_strand_id
1 'polypeptide(L)'
;MNTIKAIMGNLNVNTPCIEDRDDIKGAGALTREYVRLRDNMPNYFRIAPTRPKTNKHSRIVSLLTPFTCNKMHLLDYSSCSVFNDIYSYNGDGKVHDDALDALSAAYLIMSLNCRDRSRHFTKFTFI
;
A
#
# COMPACT_ATOMS: atom_id res chain seq x y z
N MET A 1 -3.57 4.39 -15.39
CA MET A 1 -4.16 5.55 -14.68
C MET A 1 -5.69 5.52 -14.64
N ASN A 2 -6.39 5.15 -15.72
CA ASN A 2 -7.87 5.12 -15.75
C ASN A 2 -8.51 4.21 -14.67
N THR A 3 -7.95 3.02 -14.42
CA THR A 3 -8.42 2.13 -13.34
C THR A 3 -8.27 2.76 -11.96
N ILE A 4 -7.12 3.40 -11.69
CA ILE A 4 -6.87 4.10 -10.41
C ILE A 4 -7.87 5.24 -10.25
N LYS A 5 -8.11 6.04 -11.31
CA LYS A 5 -9.12 7.10 -11.29
C LYS A 5 -10.53 6.56 -10.95
N ALA A 6 -10.92 5.45 -11.55
CA ALA A 6 -12.20 4.80 -11.27
C ALA A 6 -12.29 4.32 -9.81
N ILE A 7 -11.23 3.70 -9.27
CA ILE A 7 -11.14 3.29 -7.86
C ILE A 7 -11.26 4.50 -6.93
N MET A 8 -10.47 5.55 -7.18
CA MET A 8 -10.47 6.77 -6.35
C MET A 8 -11.85 7.45 -6.34
N GLY A 9 -12.51 7.51 -7.50
CA GLY A 9 -13.84 8.11 -7.63
C GLY A 9 -14.95 7.26 -7.00
N ASN A 10 -14.95 5.95 -7.23
CA ASN A 10 -16.04 5.06 -6.81
C ASN A 10 -15.94 4.64 -5.34
N LEU A 11 -14.73 4.53 -4.78
CA LEU A 11 -14.51 4.09 -3.40
C LEU A 11 -14.32 5.24 -2.41
N ASN A 12 -14.52 6.49 -2.85
CA ASN A 12 -14.34 7.70 -2.04
C ASN A 12 -13.03 7.68 -1.23
N VAL A 13 -11.91 7.41 -1.91
CA VAL A 13 -10.62 7.19 -1.27
C VAL A 13 -10.14 8.51 -0.65
N ASN A 14 -10.04 8.56 0.67
CA ASN A 14 -9.60 9.76 1.39
C ASN A 14 -8.08 9.96 1.41
N THR A 15 -7.31 8.86 1.45
CA THR A 15 -5.84 8.93 1.54
C THR A 15 -5.17 7.69 0.93
N PRO A 16 -4.63 7.79 -0.30
CA PRO A 16 -3.73 6.77 -0.82
C PRO A 16 -2.37 6.85 -0.12
N CYS A 17 -1.85 5.69 0.29
CA CYS A 17 -0.47 5.55 0.76
C CYS A 17 0.41 5.10 -0.40
N ILE A 18 1.36 5.94 -0.82
CA ILE A 18 2.20 5.68 -2.00
C ILE A 18 3.58 5.28 -1.52
N GLU A 19 4.05 4.08 -1.86
CA GLU A 19 5.43 3.70 -1.60
C GLU A 19 6.36 4.36 -2.62
N ASP A 20 7.11 5.37 -2.17
CA ASP A 20 8.02 6.16 -2.98
C ASP A 20 9.40 6.14 -2.31
N ARG A 21 10.13 5.04 -2.54
CA ARG A 21 11.36 4.69 -1.79
C ARG A 21 12.43 5.77 -1.88
N ASP A 22 12.47 6.49 -2.99
CA ASP A 22 13.51 7.47 -3.29
C ASP A 22 13.16 8.87 -2.75
N ASP A 23 11.86 9.22 -2.68
CA ASP A 23 11.43 10.55 -2.26
C ASP A 23 10.06 10.56 -1.58
N ILE A 24 10.10 10.59 -0.25
CA ILE A 24 8.94 10.73 0.63
C ILE A 24 8.58 12.19 0.96
N LYS A 25 9.28 13.18 0.40
CA LYS A 25 9.00 14.60 0.61
C LYS A 25 7.92 15.12 -0.34
N GLY A 26 7.39 14.26 -1.21
CA GLY A 26 6.36 14.62 -2.17
C GLY A 26 6.83 14.81 -3.59
N ALA A 27 8.14 14.81 -3.80
CA ALA A 27 8.73 14.98 -5.12
C ALA A 27 9.16 13.65 -5.75
N GLY A 28 8.71 12.51 -5.21
CA GLY A 28 8.87 11.23 -5.86
C GLY A 28 8.00 11.09 -7.11
N ALA A 29 8.46 10.27 -8.06
CA ALA A 29 7.83 10.19 -9.37
C ALA A 29 6.40 9.66 -9.28
N LEU A 30 6.18 8.61 -8.48
CA LEU A 30 4.84 8.06 -8.26
C LEU A 30 3.97 9.07 -7.51
N THR A 31 4.50 9.69 -6.46
CA THR A 31 3.76 10.70 -5.70
C THR A 31 3.28 11.85 -6.59
N ARG A 32 4.14 12.37 -7.48
CA ARG A 32 3.76 13.42 -8.44
C ARG A 32 2.66 12.99 -9.40
N GLU A 33 2.67 11.73 -9.86
CA GLU A 33 1.59 11.20 -10.69
C GLU A 33 0.26 11.16 -9.93
N TYR A 34 0.27 10.80 -8.65
CA TYR A 34 -0.94 10.86 -7.82
C TYR A 34 -1.41 12.30 -7.53
N VAL A 35 -0.48 13.25 -7.38
CA VAL A 35 -0.82 14.69 -7.28
C VAL A 35 -1.49 15.16 -8.56
N ARG A 36 -0.90 14.87 -9.74
CA ARG A 36 -1.50 15.20 -11.04
C ARG A 36 -2.86 14.54 -11.22
N LEU A 37 -3.02 13.28 -10.79
CA LEU A 37 -4.30 12.58 -10.83
C LEU A 37 -5.35 13.33 -9.98
N ARG A 38 -5.00 13.69 -8.74
CA ARG A 38 -5.88 14.45 -7.85
C ARG A 38 -6.32 15.78 -8.46
N ASP A 39 -5.38 16.53 -9.04
CA ASP A 39 -5.66 17.83 -9.64
C ASP A 39 -6.61 17.73 -10.86
N ASN A 40 -6.72 16.54 -11.46
CA ASN A 40 -7.62 16.22 -12.56
C ASN A 40 -8.87 15.41 -12.13
N MET A 41 -9.20 15.45 -10.84
CA MET A 41 -10.37 14.79 -10.26
C MET A 41 -11.24 15.79 -9.48
N PRO A 42 -12.57 15.62 -9.50
CA PRO A 42 -13.48 16.50 -8.76
C PRO A 42 -13.39 16.31 -7.24
N ASN A 43 -12.94 15.14 -6.79
CA ASN A 43 -12.86 14.79 -5.38
C ASN A 43 -11.44 15.03 -4.86
N TYR A 44 -11.33 15.77 -3.76
CA TYR A 44 -10.05 15.96 -3.08
C TYR A 44 -9.70 14.78 -2.19
N PHE A 45 -8.46 14.34 -2.23
CA PHE A 45 -7.88 13.36 -1.32
C PHE A 45 -6.47 13.77 -0.89
N ARG A 46 -6.08 13.44 0.35
CA ARG A 46 -4.71 13.63 0.82
C ARG A 46 -3.83 12.54 0.24
N ILE A 47 -2.54 12.79 0.02
CA ILE A 47 -1.58 11.76 -0.39
C ILE A 47 -0.61 11.53 0.75
N ALA A 48 -0.33 10.26 1.06
CA ALA A 48 0.64 9.88 2.07
C ALA A 48 1.82 9.15 1.40
N PRO A 49 2.90 9.84 1.03
CA PRO A 49 4.13 9.20 0.58
C PRO A 49 4.74 8.40 1.74
N THR A 50 5.16 7.19 1.45
CA THR A 50 5.64 6.23 2.43
C THR A 50 6.97 5.63 1.98
N ARG A 51 7.82 5.31 2.94
CA ARG A 51 9.03 4.52 2.73
C ARG A 51 9.17 3.53 3.88
N PRO A 52 9.12 2.22 3.60
CA PRO A 52 9.41 1.22 4.61
C PRO A 52 10.86 1.33 5.12
N LYS A 53 11.03 1.15 6.43
CA LYS A 53 12.33 1.00 7.11
C LYS A 53 12.67 -0.45 7.39
N THR A 54 11.64 -1.24 7.63
CA THR A 54 11.78 -2.66 7.96
C THR A 54 12.04 -3.47 6.70
N ASN A 55 12.60 -4.67 6.87
CA ASN A 55 12.78 -5.56 5.72
C ASN A 55 11.40 -6.00 5.18
N LYS A 56 11.35 -6.37 3.89
CA LYS A 56 10.13 -6.80 3.21
C LYS A 56 9.49 -8.03 3.87
N HIS A 57 10.30 -9.05 4.11
CA HIS A 57 9.85 -10.33 4.66
C HIS A 57 9.12 -10.18 6.02
N SER A 58 9.68 -9.42 6.96
CA SER A 58 9.10 -9.14 8.27
C SER A 58 7.78 -8.37 8.18
N ARG A 59 7.60 -7.51 7.16
CA ARG A 59 6.28 -6.90 6.91
C ARG A 59 5.30 -7.96 6.43
N ILE A 60 5.67 -8.79 5.46
CA ILE A 60 4.81 -9.85 4.93
C ILE A 60 4.40 -10.83 6.04
N VAL A 61 5.33 -11.23 6.92
CA VAL A 61 5.05 -12.09 8.08
C VAL A 61 3.99 -11.51 9.01
N SER A 62 3.85 -10.17 9.08
CA SER A 62 2.78 -9.54 9.88
C SER A 62 1.36 -9.87 9.39
N LEU A 63 1.22 -10.33 8.15
CA LEU A 63 -0.06 -10.76 7.57
C LEU A 63 -0.45 -12.19 7.97
N LEU A 64 0.44 -13.00 8.55
CA LEU A 64 0.12 -14.37 8.94
C LEU A 64 -1.07 -14.42 9.91
N THR A 65 -1.03 -13.61 10.97
CA THR A 65 -2.11 -13.57 11.96
C THR A 65 -3.46 -13.15 11.36
N PRO A 66 -3.57 -12.03 10.61
CA PRO A 66 -4.86 -11.67 10.04
C PRO A 66 -5.39 -12.66 9.00
N PHE A 67 -4.53 -13.34 8.23
CA PHE A 67 -4.98 -14.43 7.33
C PHE A 67 -5.43 -15.66 8.10
N THR A 68 -4.61 -16.18 9.02
CA THR A 68 -4.90 -17.43 9.76
C THR A 68 -6.07 -17.31 10.73
N CYS A 69 -6.30 -16.13 11.28
CA CYS A 69 -7.41 -15.88 12.21
C CYS A 69 -8.67 -15.30 11.53
N ASN A 70 -8.76 -15.31 10.19
CA ASN A 70 -9.89 -14.74 9.44
C ASN A 70 -10.22 -13.28 9.82
N LYS A 71 -9.19 -12.46 10.06
CA LYS A 71 -9.34 -11.01 10.31
C LYS A 71 -9.16 -10.18 9.04
N MET A 72 -8.82 -10.81 7.92
CA MET A 72 -8.66 -10.19 6.61
C MET A 72 -9.29 -11.09 5.55
N HIS A 73 -10.13 -10.49 4.72
CA HIS A 73 -10.77 -11.14 3.58
C HIS A 73 -10.37 -10.41 2.31
N LEU A 74 -9.86 -11.15 1.32
CA LEU A 74 -9.63 -10.64 -0.02
C LEU A 74 -10.93 -10.84 -0.80
N LEU A 75 -11.44 -9.78 -1.42
CA LEU A 75 -12.66 -9.86 -2.21
C LEU A 75 -12.36 -10.48 -3.58
N ASP A 76 -13.29 -11.31 -4.07
CA ASP A 76 -13.17 -12.07 -5.32
C ASP A 76 -13.12 -11.21 -6.59
N TYR A 77 -13.30 -9.89 -6.48
CA TYR A 77 -13.08 -8.93 -7.57
C TYR A 77 -11.59 -8.71 -7.90
N SER A 78 -10.68 -9.37 -7.18
CA SER A 78 -9.24 -9.30 -7.41
C SER A 78 -8.83 -10.18 -8.60
N SER A 79 -7.82 -9.77 -9.36
CA SER A 79 -7.33 -10.57 -10.49
C SER A 79 -6.65 -11.85 -10.01
N CYS A 80 -6.71 -12.93 -10.81
CA CYS A 80 -5.98 -14.17 -10.54
C CYS A 80 -4.47 -13.94 -10.33
N SER A 81 -3.90 -12.93 -11.00
CA SER A 81 -2.50 -12.55 -10.81
C SER A 81 -2.20 -12.06 -9.40
N VAL A 82 -3.10 -11.29 -8.77
CA VAL A 82 -2.96 -10.81 -7.38
C VAL A 82 -3.04 -11.98 -6.40
N PHE A 83 -3.96 -12.92 -6.62
CA PHE A 83 -4.03 -14.12 -5.80
C PHE A 83 -2.78 -14.99 -5.92
N ASN A 84 -2.23 -15.15 -7.13
CA ASN A 84 -0.98 -15.87 -7.32
C ASN A 84 0.19 -15.17 -6.62
N ASP A 85 0.28 -13.84 -6.69
CA ASP A 85 1.29 -13.03 -5.99
C ASP A 85 1.23 -13.23 -4.46
N ILE A 86 0.02 -13.26 -3.91
CA ILE A 86 -0.22 -13.42 -2.47
C ILE A 86 0.04 -14.86 -2.01
N TYR A 87 -0.49 -15.86 -2.72
CA TYR A 87 -0.51 -17.24 -2.23
C TYR A 87 0.68 -18.09 -2.70
N SER A 88 1.42 -17.67 -3.73
CA SER A 88 2.62 -18.39 -4.19
C SER A 88 3.89 -17.97 -3.47
N TYR A 89 3.83 -16.94 -2.61
CA TYR A 89 4.99 -16.44 -1.89
C TYR A 89 5.53 -17.48 -0.89
N ASN A 90 6.81 -17.84 -1.06
CA ASN A 90 7.52 -18.77 -0.18
C ASN A 90 8.80 -18.17 0.43
N GLY A 91 9.10 -16.89 0.13
CA GLY A 91 10.29 -16.18 0.64
C GLY A 91 11.60 -16.46 -0.10
N ASP A 92 11.61 -17.22 -1.20
CA ASP A 92 12.83 -17.55 -1.95
C ASP A 92 13.27 -16.48 -2.98
N GLY A 93 12.44 -15.44 -3.16
CA GLY A 93 12.70 -14.33 -4.08
C GLY A 93 12.50 -14.65 -5.57
N LYS A 94 11.89 -15.79 -5.92
CA LYS A 94 11.68 -16.22 -7.32
C LYS A 94 10.31 -15.89 -7.89
N VAL A 95 9.36 -15.51 -7.05
CA VAL A 95 8.01 -15.13 -7.45
C VAL A 95 7.77 -13.65 -7.23
N HIS A 96 6.85 -13.07 -8.00
CA HIS A 96 6.35 -11.73 -7.74
C HIS A 96 5.60 -11.70 -6.40
N ASP A 97 5.78 -10.59 -5.69
CA ASP A 97 5.25 -10.36 -4.35
C ASP A 97 4.88 -8.88 -4.13
N ASP A 98 4.54 -8.17 -5.21
CA ASP A 98 4.28 -6.73 -5.21
C ASP A 98 2.94 -6.42 -4.54
N ALA A 99 1.90 -7.21 -4.83
CA ALA A 99 0.59 -7.06 -4.20
C ALA A 99 0.65 -7.49 -2.73
N LEU A 100 1.39 -8.55 -2.41
CA LEU A 100 1.62 -9.00 -1.04
C LEU A 100 2.40 -7.97 -0.21
N ASP A 101 3.44 -7.34 -0.77
CA ASP A 101 4.18 -6.26 -0.10
C ASP A 101 3.28 -5.05 0.16
N ALA A 102 2.54 -4.59 -0.86
CA ALA A 102 1.62 -3.47 -0.73
C ALA A 102 0.53 -3.74 0.33
N LEU A 103 -0.01 -4.96 0.35
CA LEU A 103 -0.98 -5.39 1.37
C LEU A 103 -0.36 -5.38 2.77
N SER A 104 0.88 -5.85 2.91
CA SER A 104 1.58 -5.87 4.19
C SER A 104 1.84 -4.46 4.71
N ALA A 105 2.21 -3.54 3.82
CA ALA A 105 2.42 -2.14 4.15
C ALA A 105 1.11 -1.47 4.58
N ALA A 106 0.03 -1.67 3.82
CA ALA A 106 -1.30 -1.15 4.13
C ALA A 106 -1.79 -1.66 5.50
N TYR A 107 -1.65 -2.96 5.78
CA TYR A 107 -2.05 -3.55 7.05
C TYR A 107 -1.32 -2.91 8.24
N LEU A 108 0.00 -2.73 8.15
CA LEU A 108 0.80 -2.11 9.22
C LEU A 108 0.45 -0.62 9.40
N ILE A 109 0.20 0.10 8.31
CA ILE A 109 -0.23 1.50 8.37
C ILE A 109 -1.58 1.62 9.06
N MET A 110 -2.53 0.73 8.77
CA MET A 110 -3.88 0.77 9.33
C MET A 110 -3.94 0.27 10.78
N SER A 111 -3.16 -0.75 11.13
CA SER A 111 -3.28 -1.46 12.40
C SER A 111 -2.44 -0.85 13.53
N LEU A 112 -1.37 -0.14 13.20
CA LEU A 112 -0.44 0.41 14.19
C LEU A 112 -0.77 1.86 14.56
N ASN A 113 -0.57 2.19 15.83
CA ASN A 113 -0.55 3.56 16.31
C ASN A 113 0.65 4.34 15.73
N CYS A 114 0.67 5.66 15.91
CA CYS A 114 1.73 6.53 15.36
C CYS A 114 3.14 6.14 15.82
N ARG A 115 3.31 5.76 17.10
CA ARG A 115 4.61 5.39 17.68
C ARG A 115 5.14 4.11 17.05
N ASP A 116 4.32 3.06 16.98
CA ASP A 116 4.75 1.77 16.45
C ASP A 116 4.95 1.84 14.94
N ARG A 117 4.10 2.57 14.23
CA ARG A 117 4.23 2.79 12.79
C ARG A 117 5.55 3.47 12.41
N SER A 118 6.08 4.36 13.27
CA SER A 118 7.38 5.00 13.06
C SER A 118 8.59 4.03 13.06
N ARG A 119 8.41 2.82 13.62
CA ARG A 119 9.39 1.73 13.55
C ARG A 119 9.40 1.06 12.19
N HIS A 120 8.24 0.97 11.54
CA HIS A 120 8.07 0.29 10.25
C HIS A 120 8.28 1.20 9.05
N PHE A 121 7.95 2.49 9.18
CA PHE A 121 7.99 3.46 8.10
C PHE A 121 8.70 4.74 8.52
N THR A 122 9.23 5.46 7.54
CA THR A 122 9.61 6.86 7.74
C THR A 122 8.37 7.70 7.98
N LYS A 123 8.52 8.77 8.77
CA LYS A 123 7.43 9.67 9.11
C LYS A 123 6.78 10.20 7.82
N PHE A 124 5.47 10.04 7.71
CA PHE A 124 4.71 10.59 6.57
C PHE A 124 4.57 12.09 6.69
N THR A 125 4.57 12.74 5.54
CA THR A 125 4.07 14.11 5.38
C THR A 125 2.90 14.02 4.42
N PHE A 126 1.71 14.43 4.85
CA PHE A 126 0.55 14.46 3.98
C PHE A 126 0.65 15.65 3.01
N ILE A 127 0.22 15.43 1.77
CA ILE A 127 0.27 16.39 0.66
C ILE A 127 -1.10 16.47 -0.01
#